data_AF-A0A5C6F9U3-F1
#
_entry.id   AF-A0A5C6F9U3-F1
#
_cell.length_a   1.000
_cell.length_b   1.000
_cell.length_c   1.000
_cell.angle_alpha   90.00
_cell.angle_beta   90.00
_cell.angle_gamma   90.00
#
_symmetry.space_group_name_H-M   'P 1'
#
loop_
_entity.id
_entity.type
_entity.pdbx_description
1 polymer ?
#
loop_
_entity_poly.entity_id
_entity_poly.type
_entity_poly.pdbx_seq_one_letter_code
_entity_poly.pdbx_strand_id
1 'polypeptide(L)'
;MNARRQTTARRFSPLSLLLGFASVPLVSGCASLDALDRQATTPIVVGADGLVVPQAESSMTLPRFLGIDNVARRAARKTILLAQLTREKAAVVVPALEPKPLSLPLSHPANAASPSPAVAGAHKVKKAKAVEAAKVKAMAVLAGEDCVTNPHVEEGILAALDDVSANVRIAAVEAVIASRRGCDPGCSGCCSDAIRRKLTRMVFEKTGPCCWFEPNSKARRLARLALDACGGPLDPASCGCVTETEFPIETPPSELVLQILSEG
;
A
#
# COMPACT_ATOMS: atom_id res chain seq x y z
N MET A 1 -23.22 -26.63 -24.24
CA MET A 1 -22.00 -27.45 -24.24
C MET A 1 -21.10 -26.94 -23.12
N ASN A 2 -21.14 -27.62 -21.96
CA ASN A 2 -20.53 -27.13 -20.72
C ASN A 2 -19.16 -27.79 -20.52
N ALA A 3 -18.08 -27.01 -20.67
CA ALA A 3 -16.73 -27.45 -20.40
C ALA A 3 -16.41 -27.35 -18.90
N ARG A 4 -16.45 -28.50 -18.21
CA ARG A 4 -15.93 -28.65 -16.83
C ARG A 4 -14.40 -28.51 -16.83
N ARG A 5 -13.89 -27.46 -16.20
CA ARG A 5 -12.47 -27.34 -15.82
C ARG A 5 -12.18 -28.29 -14.66
N GLN A 6 -11.27 -29.25 -14.88
CA GLN A 6 -10.76 -30.14 -13.85
C GLN A 6 -9.69 -29.43 -13.02
N THR A 7 -9.89 -29.36 -11.72
CA THR A 7 -8.92 -28.91 -10.71
C THR A 7 -8.02 -30.09 -10.31
N THR A 8 -6.75 -30.06 -10.70
CA THR A 8 -5.74 -31.03 -10.25
C THR A 8 -5.27 -30.70 -8.84
N ALA A 9 -5.72 -31.47 -7.86
CA ALA A 9 -5.20 -31.47 -6.50
C ALA A 9 -3.85 -32.21 -6.46
N ARG A 10 -2.74 -31.48 -6.26
CA ARG A 10 -1.44 -32.09 -5.93
C ARG A 10 -1.42 -32.45 -4.44
N ARG A 11 -1.57 -33.74 -4.14
CA ARG A 11 -1.22 -34.35 -2.85
C ARG A 11 0.30 -34.44 -2.77
N PHE A 12 0.92 -33.72 -1.84
CA PHE A 12 2.30 -33.99 -1.43
C PHE A 12 2.26 -34.85 -0.16
N SER A 13 2.83 -36.05 -0.29
CA SER A 13 2.96 -37.07 0.75
C SER A 13 4.10 -36.71 1.72
N PRO A 14 3.95 -36.88 3.04
CA PRO A 14 5.02 -36.68 4.00
C PRO A 14 5.64 -38.03 4.37
N LEU A 15 6.62 -38.52 3.60
CA LEU A 15 7.52 -39.59 4.07
C LEU A 15 8.74 -39.74 3.15
N SER A 16 9.90 -39.23 3.57
CA SER A 16 11.25 -39.63 3.15
C SER A 16 12.24 -38.94 4.10
N LEU A 17 12.75 -39.67 5.11
CA LEU A 17 14.12 -40.23 5.16
C LEU A 17 15.19 -39.11 5.23
N LEU A 18 15.68 -38.75 6.42
CA LEU A 18 16.81 -39.36 7.14
C LEU A 18 18.12 -39.42 6.34
N LEU A 19 19.19 -38.97 7.03
CA LEU A 19 20.61 -39.16 6.77
C LEU A 19 21.26 -38.37 5.61
N GLY A 20 21.99 -37.32 5.98
CA GLY A 20 22.97 -36.65 5.15
C GLY A 20 24.03 -35.97 6.01
N PHE A 21 25.02 -36.74 6.46
CA PHE A 21 26.32 -36.20 6.89
C PHE A 21 27.01 -35.62 5.65
N ALA A 22 27.19 -34.31 5.60
CA ALA A 22 27.97 -33.64 4.56
C ALA A 22 29.08 -32.82 5.21
N SER A 23 30.29 -33.23 4.89
CA SER A 23 31.59 -32.70 5.27
C SER A 23 31.73 -31.21 4.94
N VAL A 24 32.26 -30.45 5.90
CA VAL A 24 32.60 -29.03 5.72
C VAL A 24 33.94 -28.92 4.98
N PRO A 25 34.04 -28.22 3.85
CA PRO A 25 35.35 -27.80 3.34
C PRO A 25 35.85 -26.59 4.15
N LEU A 26 37.03 -26.73 4.75
CA LEU A 26 37.85 -25.60 5.19
C LEU A 26 38.31 -24.83 3.94
N VAL A 27 37.71 -23.67 3.69
CA VAL A 27 38.31 -22.66 2.81
C VAL A 27 39.03 -21.66 3.71
N SER A 28 40.36 -21.77 3.69
CA SER A 28 41.30 -20.79 4.23
C SER A 28 41.31 -19.57 3.31
N GLY A 29 40.83 -18.44 3.83
CA GLY A 29 40.97 -17.12 3.20
C GLY A 29 41.45 -16.12 4.24
N CYS A 30 42.75 -15.85 4.24
CA CYS A 30 43.37 -14.73 4.93
C CYS A 30 43.00 -13.42 4.23
N ALA A 31 42.55 -12.40 4.97
CA ALA A 31 43.21 -11.09 5.05
C ALA A 31 42.29 -10.02 5.65
N SER A 32 42.85 -9.35 6.67
CA SER A 32 42.69 -7.93 6.99
C SER A 32 41.32 -7.42 7.47
N LEU A 33 41.13 -7.43 8.79
CA LEU A 33 40.32 -6.43 9.51
C LEU A 33 40.72 -6.29 11.00
N ASP A 34 42.01 -6.51 11.33
CA ASP A 34 42.51 -6.44 12.72
C ASP A 34 43.43 -5.23 13.00
N ALA A 35 43.45 -4.23 12.13
CA ALA A 35 44.36 -3.08 12.26
C ALA A 35 43.76 -1.83 12.95
N LEU A 36 42.55 -1.89 13.52
CA LEU A 36 41.90 -0.66 14.04
C LEU A 36 41.21 -0.77 15.41
N ASP A 37 41.64 -1.68 16.29
CA ASP A 37 41.11 -1.75 17.67
C ASP A 37 42.19 -1.89 18.76
N ARG A 38 43.46 -1.63 18.44
CA ARG A 38 44.51 -1.45 19.45
C ARG A 38 44.57 0.01 19.92
N GLN A 39 43.49 0.47 20.54
CA GLN A 39 43.53 1.58 21.48
C GLN A 39 42.40 1.43 22.50
N ALA A 40 42.37 0.27 23.15
CA ALA A 40 41.61 0.11 24.39
C ALA A 40 42.30 0.92 25.49
N THR A 41 41.74 2.09 25.77
CA THR A 41 41.97 2.91 26.95
C THR A 41 41.86 2.05 28.20
N THR A 42 42.94 1.94 28.98
CA THR A 42 42.89 1.27 30.28
C THR A 42 42.00 2.09 31.23
N PRO A 43 41.04 1.46 31.94
CA PRO A 43 40.25 2.17 32.92
C PRO A 43 41.14 2.54 34.12
N ILE A 44 41.32 3.83 34.37
CA ILE A 44 41.98 4.35 35.57
C ILE A 44 40.96 4.28 36.71
N VAL A 45 41.22 3.45 37.71
CA VAL A 45 40.44 3.46 38.97
C VAL A 45 41.11 4.41 39.93
N VAL A 46 40.45 5.53 40.24
CA VAL A 46 40.89 6.51 41.23
C VAL A 46 40.33 6.12 42.60
N GLY A 47 41.22 5.84 43.55
CA GLY A 47 40.83 5.60 44.95
C GLY A 47 40.37 6.88 45.65
N ALA A 48 39.67 6.74 46.78
CA ALA A 48 39.06 7.86 47.51
C ALA A 48 40.05 8.98 47.93
N ASP A 49 41.35 8.69 48.01
CA ASP A 49 42.39 9.64 48.41
C ASP A 49 43.16 10.28 47.23
N GLY A 50 42.67 10.11 45.99
CA GLY A 50 43.25 10.76 44.80
C GLY A 50 44.63 10.26 44.36
N LEU A 51 45.20 9.27 45.05
CA LEU A 51 46.44 8.61 44.65
C LEU A 51 46.17 7.55 43.58
N VAL A 52 46.89 7.65 42.46
CA VAL A 52 46.89 6.65 41.38
C VAL A 52 47.68 5.44 41.87
N VAL A 53 46.98 4.41 42.32
CA VAL A 53 47.60 3.11 42.62
C VAL A 53 47.76 2.36 41.29
N PRO A 54 48.98 1.92 40.90
CA PRO A 54 49.13 1.04 39.75
C PRO A 54 48.32 -0.23 40.00
N GLN A 55 47.36 -0.50 39.10
CA GLN A 55 46.55 -1.71 39.19
C GLN A 55 47.50 -2.91 39.20
N ALA A 56 47.45 -3.72 40.26
CA ALA A 56 48.25 -4.93 40.36
C ALA A 56 48.17 -5.71 39.05
N GLU A 57 49.33 -5.99 38.46
CA GLU A 57 49.43 -6.69 37.18
C GLU A 57 48.57 -7.95 37.26
N SER A 58 47.44 -7.92 36.56
CA SER A 58 46.54 -9.06 36.48
C SER A 58 47.37 -10.26 36.04
N SER A 59 47.56 -11.22 36.94
CA SER A 59 48.37 -12.40 36.70
C SER A 59 47.89 -13.02 35.39
N MET A 60 48.76 -13.07 34.38
CA MET A 60 48.40 -13.66 33.10
C MET A 60 48.12 -15.14 33.35
N THR A 61 46.84 -15.48 33.37
CA THR A 61 46.42 -16.87 33.46
C THR A 61 46.87 -17.57 32.18
N LEU A 62 47.42 -18.78 32.32
CA LEU A 62 47.88 -19.61 31.21
C LEU A 62 46.88 -19.68 30.02
N PRO A 63 45.55 -19.82 30.22
CA PRO A 63 44.58 -19.77 29.11
C PRO A 63 44.52 -18.42 28.38
N ARG A 64 44.80 -17.31 29.06
CA ARG A 64 44.84 -15.97 28.47
C ARG A 64 46.12 -15.75 27.67
N PHE A 65 47.25 -16.26 28.17
CA PHE A 65 48.53 -16.26 27.45
C PHE A 65 48.47 -17.09 26.16
N LEU A 66 47.82 -18.26 26.21
CA LEU A 66 47.59 -19.13 25.06
C LEU A 66 46.48 -18.62 24.12
N GLY A 67 45.83 -17.49 24.43
CA GLY A 67 44.75 -16.91 23.61
C GLY A 67 43.46 -17.74 23.58
N ILE A 68 43.31 -18.73 24.45
CA ILE A 68 42.15 -19.64 24.52
C ILE A 68 40.88 -18.83 24.84
N ASP A 69 41.00 -17.78 25.67
CA ASP A 69 39.89 -16.87 25.98
C ASP A 69 39.32 -16.18 24.74
N ASN A 70 40.18 -15.80 23.80
CA ASN A 70 39.78 -15.14 22.55
C ASN A 70 39.09 -16.13 21.61
N VAL A 71 39.62 -17.37 21.52
CA VAL A 71 39.02 -18.44 20.73
C VAL A 71 37.64 -18.82 21.29
N ALA A 72 37.53 -19.01 22.61
CA ALA A 72 36.28 -19.33 23.29
C ALA A 72 35.24 -18.22 23.10
N ARG A 73 35.64 -16.95 23.22
CA ARG A 73 34.75 -15.79 23.02
C ARG A 73 34.29 -15.67 21.57
N ARG A 74 35.16 -15.94 20.60
CA ARG A 74 34.83 -15.93 19.16
C ARG A 74 33.89 -17.09 18.81
N ALA A 75 34.14 -18.27 19.37
CA ALA A 75 33.26 -19.44 19.25
C ALA A 75 31.87 -19.15 19.84
N ALA A 76 31.79 -18.61 21.06
CA ALA A 76 30.54 -18.24 21.71
C ALA A 76 29.73 -17.19 20.92
N ARG A 77 30.39 -16.15 20.39
CA ARG A 77 29.71 -15.17 19.52
C ARG A 77 29.15 -15.81 18.26
N LYS A 78 29.92 -16.71 17.64
CA LYS A 78 29.50 -17.42 16.42
C LYS A 78 28.33 -18.36 16.69
N THR A 79 28.32 -19.06 17.82
CA THR A 79 27.20 -19.94 18.20
C THR A 79 25.93 -19.15 18.53
N ILE A 80 26.05 -17.99 19.19
CA ILE A 80 24.89 -17.10 19.44
C ILE A 80 24.29 -16.59 18.12
N LEU A 81 25.11 -16.14 17.18
CA LEU A 81 24.63 -15.67 15.87
C LEU A 81 23.98 -16.79 15.04
N LEU A 82 24.59 -17.98 15.03
CA LEU A 82 24.00 -19.16 14.39
C LEU A 82 22.66 -19.52 15.04
N ALA A 83 22.58 -19.51 16.38
CA ALA A 83 21.34 -19.77 17.09
C ALA A 83 20.24 -18.75 16.75
N GLN A 84 20.58 -17.46 16.64
CA GLN A 84 19.64 -16.42 16.22
C GLN A 84 19.14 -16.63 14.79
N LEU A 85 20.04 -16.87 13.82
CA LEU A 85 19.69 -17.17 12.44
C LEU A 85 18.82 -18.42 12.31
N THR A 86 19.11 -19.47 13.08
CA THR A 86 18.28 -20.68 13.10
C THR A 86 16.90 -20.42 13.70
N ARG A 87 16.79 -19.56 14.73
CA ARG A 87 15.51 -19.14 15.31
C ARG A 87 14.67 -18.33 14.33
N GLU A 88 15.27 -17.37 13.62
CA GLU A 88 14.57 -16.56 12.62
C GLU A 88 14.07 -17.43 11.46
N LYS A 89 14.89 -18.36 10.97
CA LYS A 89 14.47 -19.32 9.94
C LYS A 89 13.40 -20.29 10.43
N ALA A 90 13.50 -20.75 11.67
CA ALA A 90 12.49 -21.60 12.28
C ALA A 90 11.16 -20.86 12.51
N ALA A 91 11.20 -19.56 12.81
CA ALA A 91 10.03 -18.73 13.02
C ALA A 91 9.15 -18.58 11.75
N VAL A 92 9.76 -18.62 10.55
CA VAL A 92 9.02 -18.64 9.27
C VAL A 92 8.18 -19.92 9.10
N VAL A 93 8.61 -21.03 9.69
CA VAL A 93 7.95 -22.35 9.57
C VAL A 93 7.04 -22.63 10.76
N VAL A 94 7.38 -22.08 11.94
CA VAL A 94 6.66 -22.28 13.21
C VAL A 94 6.31 -20.91 13.79
N PRO A 95 5.08 -20.40 13.54
CA PRO A 95 4.64 -19.09 14.02
C PRO A 95 4.72 -18.91 15.54
N ALA A 96 4.69 -20.00 16.31
CA ALA A 96 4.83 -19.96 17.77
C ALA A 96 6.25 -19.59 18.26
N LEU A 97 7.26 -19.59 17.38
CA LEU A 97 8.64 -19.19 17.67
C LEU A 97 8.96 -17.75 17.24
N GLU A 98 8.01 -17.03 16.64
CA GLU A 98 8.21 -15.61 16.36
C GLU A 98 8.40 -14.84 17.68
N PRO A 99 9.45 -14.03 17.81
CA PRO A 99 9.60 -13.16 18.96
C PRO A 99 8.38 -12.24 19.03
N LYS A 100 7.64 -12.31 20.14
CA LYS A 100 6.45 -11.50 20.35
C LYS A 100 6.83 -10.03 20.14
N PRO A 101 6.17 -9.30 19.22
CA PRO A 101 6.54 -7.92 18.96
C PRO A 101 6.41 -7.11 20.25
N LEU A 102 7.41 -6.27 20.53
CA LEU A 102 7.45 -5.38 21.69
C LEU A 102 6.31 -4.36 21.69
N SER A 103 5.60 -4.23 20.56
CA SER A 103 4.41 -3.42 20.40
C SER A 103 3.19 -4.28 20.06
N LEU A 104 2.06 -3.92 20.67
CA LEU A 104 0.77 -4.50 20.33
C LEU A 104 0.45 -4.21 18.85
N PRO A 105 -0.12 -5.17 18.11
CA PRO A 105 -0.47 -4.95 16.70
C PRO A 105 -1.41 -3.76 16.58
N LEU A 106 -1.26 -2.94 15.54
CA LEU A 106 -2.00 -1.68 15.36
C LEU A 106 -3.54 -1.86 15.27
N SER A 107 -4.03 -3.10 15.11
CA SER A 107 -5.45 -3.46 15.16
C SER A 107 -5.97 -3.77 16.56
N HIS A 108 -5.10 -3.85 17.56
CA HIS A 108 -5.50 -4.16 18.93
C HIS A 108 -6.32 -3.00 19.53
N PRO A 109 -7.47 -3.26 20.17
CA PRO A 109 -8.36 -2.21 20.67
C PRO A 109 -7.69 -1.30 21.71
N ALA A 110 -6.70 -1.81 22.46
CA ALA A 110 -5.91 -1.00 23.40
C ALA A 110 -5.17 0.17 22.71
N ASN A 111 -4.85 0.08 21.42
CA ASN A 111 -4.20 1.15 20.67
C ASN A 111 -5.16 2.31 20.34
N ALA A 112 -6.48 2.11 20.46
CA ALA A 112 -7.47 3.18 20.32
C ALA A 112 -7.41 4.20 21.47
N ALA A 113 -7.07 3.73 22.66
CA ALA A 113 -6.92 4.52 23.89
C ALA A 113 -5.46 4.86 24.20
N SER A 114 -4.55 4.69 23.23
CA SER A 114 -3.14 5.02 23.44
C SER A 114 -3.00 6.52 23.75
N PRO A 115 -2.19 6.89 24.75
CA PRO A 115 -1.93 8.29 25.08
C PRO A 115 -1.16 9.03 23.97
N SER A 116 -0.57 8.31 23.01
CA SER A 116 0.12 8.93 21.88
C SER A 116 -0.86 9.24 20.74
N PRO A 117 -0.95 10.51 20.29
CA PRO A 117 -1.90 10.91 19.23
C PRO A 117 -1.58 10.21 17.90
N ALA A 118 -0.31 9.87 17.65
CA ALA A 118 0.11 9.14 16.46
C ALA A 118 -0.45 7.70 16.42
N VAL A 119 -0.41 6.95 17.52
CA VAL A 119 -0.91 5.56 17.55
C VAL A 119 -2.43 5.54 17.52
N ALA A 120 -3.09 6.43 18.26
CA ALA A 120 -4.55 6.57 18.21
C ALA A 120 -5.03 6.98 16.81
N GLY A 121 -4.33 7.92 16.16
CA GLY A 121 -4.58 8.35 14.79
C GLY A 121 -4.37 7.22 13.79
N ALA A 122 -3.26 6.48 13.88
CA ALA A 122 -2.96 5.36 13.00
C ALA A 122 -3.99 4.22 13.15
N HIS A 123 -4.48 3.96 14.37
CA HIS A 123 -5.56 3.02 14.60
C HIS A 123 -6.90 3.48 13.96
N LYS A 124 -7.25 4.78 14.07
CA LYS A 124 -8.43 5.36 13.40
C LYS A 124 -8.32 5.22 11.87
N VAL A 125 -7.16 5.54 11.29
CA VAL A 125 -6.92 5.39 9.84
C VAL A 125 -7.02 3.93 9.41
N LYS A 126 -6.49 2.98 10.20
CA LYS A 126 -6.61 1.55 9.91
C LYS A 126 -8.07 1.09 9.90
N LYS A 127 -8.88 1.53 10.87
CA LYS A 127 -10.32 1.27 10.88
C LYS A 127 -11.02 1.87 9.67
N ALA A 128 -10.72 3.12 9.32
CA ALA A 128 -11.28 3.77 8.14
C ALA A 128 -10.94 3.01 6.84
N LYS A 129 -9.69 2.59 6.67
CA LYS A 129 -9.25 1.77 5.52
C LYS A 129 -9.93 0.40 5.47
N ALA A 130 -10.22 -0.22 6.61
CA ALA A 130 -10.97 -1.47 6.66
C ALA A 130 -12.44 -1.27 6.22
N VAL A 131 -13.06 -0.18 6.65
CA VAL A 131 -14.42 0.20 6.22
C VAL A 131 -14.45 0.51 4.73
N GLU A 132 -13.46 1.26 4.23
CA GLU A 132 -13.30 1.53 2.81
C GLU A 132 -13.17 0.23 1.99
N ALA A 133 -12.33 -0.70 2.42
CA ALA A 133 -12.17 -2.00 1.75
C ALA A 133 -13.49 -2.81 1.75
N ALA A 134 -14.29 -2.72 2.82
CA ALA A 134 -15.61 -3.33 2.87
C ALA A 134 -16.59 -2.68 1.88
N LYS A 135 -16.58 -1.35 1.75
CA LYS A 135 -17.39 -0.61 0.76
C LYS A 135 -17.03 -0.98 -0.67
N VAL A 136 -15.73 -1.05 -1.00
CA VAL A 136 -15.28 -1.47 -2.33
C VAL A 136 -15.73 -2.91 -2.64
N LYS A 137 -15.64 -3.83 -1.67
CA LYS A 137 -16.13 -5.20 -1.84
C LYS A 137 -17.65 -5.26 -2.02
N ALA A 138 -18.40 -4.43 -1.30
CA ALA A 138 -19.85 -4.34 -1.48
C ALA A 138 -20.20 -3.85 -2.90
N MET A 139 -19.48 -2.85 -3.42
CA MET A 139 -19.65 -2.40 -4.81
C MET A 139 -19.36 -3.50 -5.84
N ALA A 140 -18.37 -4.36 -5.58
CA ALA A 140 -18.10 -5.50 -6.46
C ALA A 140 -19.24 -6.54 -6.49
N VAL A 141 -20.03 -6.65 -5.41
CA VAL A 141 -21.24 -7.50 -5.39
C VAL A 141 -22.38 -6.86 -6.17
N LEU A 142 -22.51 -5.53 -6.11
CA LEU A 142 -23.52 -4.79 -6.88
C LEU A 142 -23.16 -4.69 -8.38
N ALA A 143 -21.89 -4.90 -8.74
CA ALA A 143 -21.43 -4.82 -10.11
C ALA A 143 -22.07 -5.91 -10.99
N GLY A 144 -22.72 -5.48 -12.07
CA GLY A 144 -23.39 -6.39 -13.01
C GLY A 144 -24.84 -6.71 -12.66
N GLU A 145 -25.37 -6.20 -11.55
CA GLU A 145 -26.81 -6.20 -11.25
C GLU A 145 -27.53 -5.05 -11.98
N ASP A 146 -28.79 -5.27 -12.33
CA ASP A 146 -29.61 -4.30 -13.05
C ASP A 146 -30.36 -3.39 -12.07
N CYS A 147 -30.17 -2.07 -12.19
CA CYS A 147 -30.86 -1.07 -11.35
C CYS A 147 -32.39 -1.07 -11.54
N VAL A 148 -32.90 -1.50 -12.70
CA VAL A 148 -34.35 -1.61 -12.96
C VAL A 148 -34.99 -2.72 -12.13
N THR A 149 -34.30 -3.85 -12.01
CA THR A 149 -34.78 -5.02 -11.27
C THR A 149 -34.63 -4.82 -9.77
N ASN A 150 -33.55 -4.16 -9.34
CA ASN A 150 -33.21 -3.94 -7.94
C ASN A 150 -32.95 -2.45 -7.66
N PRO A 151 -33.95 -1.69 -7.16
CA PRO A 151 -33.78 -0.25 -6.91
C PRO A 151 -32.69 0.06 -5.87
N HIS A 152 -32.44 -0.86 -4.94
CA HIS A 152 -31.36 -0.74 -3.94
C HIS A 152 -29.95 -0.70 -4.55
N VAL A 153 -29.77 -1.24 -5.76
CA VAL A 153 -28.51 -1.15 -6.49
C VAL A 153 -28.23 0.30 -6.87
N GLU A 154 -29.25 1.02 -7.36
CA GLU A 154 -29.13 2.43 -7.72
C GLU A 154 -28.82 3.30 -6.50
N GLU A 155 -29.55 3.11 -5.40
CA GLU A 155 -29.31 3.82 -4.14
C GLU A 155 -27.87 3.62 -3.65
N GLY A 156 -27.40 2.36 -3.68
CA GLY A 156 -26.03 2.01 -3.30
C GLY A 156 -24.97 2.65 -4.20
N ILE A 157 -25.19 2.65 -5.52
CA ILE A 157 -24.29 3.30 -6.49
C ILE A 157 -24.27 4.81 -6.27
N LEU A 158 -25.42 5.46 -6.12
CA LEU A 158 -25.51 6.91 -5.90
C LEU A 158 -24.79 7.33 -4.61
N ALA A 159 -24.96 6.58 -3.53
CA ALA A 159 -24.25 6.83 -2.27
C ALA A 159 -22.74 6.60 -2.41
N ALA A 160 -22.31 5.57 -3.15
CA ALA A 160 -20.90 5.27 -3.36
C ALA A 160 -20.21 6.28 -4.28
N LEU A 161 -20.93 6.90 -5.22
CA LEU A 161 -20.42 8.01 -6.05
C LEU A 161 -20.16 9.29 -5.24
N ASP A 162 -20.82 9.48 -4.10
CA ASP A 162 -20.59 10.59 -3.16
C ASP A 162 -19.61 10.24 -2.03
N ASP A 163 -19.04 9.03 -2.02
CA ASP A 163 -18.16 8.61 -0.94
C ASP A 163 -16.87 9.46 -0.89
N VAL A 164 -16.36 9.72 0.30
CA VAL A 164 -15.13 10.49 0.51
C VAL A 164 -13.91 9.78 -0.12
N SER A 165 -13.88 8.44 -0.10
CA SER A 165 -12.79 7.68 -0.72
C SER A 165 -12.93 7.63 -2.24
N ALA A 166 -11.85 8.02 -2.92
CA ALA A 166 -11.73 7.86 -4.37
C ALA A 166 -11.83 6.40 -4.82
N ASN A 167 -11.37 5.43 -4.02
CA ASN A 167 -11.44 4.01 -4.40
C ASN A 167 -12.88 3.50 -4.40
N VAL A 168 -13.72 3.97 -3.48
CA VAL A 168 -15.15 3.62 -3.44
C VAL A 168 -15.87 4.25 -4.62
N ARG A 169 -15.59 5.53 -4.93
CA ARG A 169 -16.14 6.19 -6.14
C ARG A 169 -15.72 5.48 -7.43
N ILE A 170 -14.46 5.08 -7.55
CA ILE A 170 -13.95 4.30 -8.69
C ILE A 170 -14.72 2.98 -8.82
N ALA A 171 -14.88 2.23 -7.72
CA ALA A 171 -15.61 0.97 -7.73
C ALA A 171 -17.10 1.17 -8.09
N ALA A 172 -17.71 2.28 -7.68
CA ALA A 172 -19.06 2.63 -8.06
C ALA A 172 -19.19 2.89 -9.57
N VAL A 173 -18.25 3.64 -10.16
CA VAL A 173 -18.21 3.88 -11.60
C VAL A 173 -17.98 2.57 -12.38
N GLU A 174 -17.10 1.69 -11.89
CA GLU A 174 -16.87 0.37 -12.48
C GLU A 174 -18.14 -0.50 -12.42
N ALA A 175 -18.91 -0.43 -11.32
CA ALA A 175 -20.20 -1.11 -11.20
C ALA A 175 -21.23 -0.60 -12.21
N VAL A 176 -21.29 0.72 -12.45
CA VAL A 176 -22.14 1.31 -13.51
C VAL A 176 -21.76 0.76 -14.88
N ILE A 177 -20.48 0.74 -15.22
CA ILE A 177 -19.99 0.17 -16.50
C ILE A 177 -20.37 -1.31 -16.60
N ALA A 178 -20.19 -2.08 -15.53
CA ALA A 178 -20.48 -3.51 -15.48
C ALA A 178 -21.98 -3.84 -15.59
N SER A 179 -22.87 -2.97 -15.11
CA SER A 179 -24.33 -3.16 -15.18
C SER A 179 -24.88 -3.25 -16.62
N ARG A 180 -24.06 -2.94 -17.63
CA ARG A 180 -24.51 -2.69 -18.99
C ARG A 180 -24.59 -3.91 -19.91
N ARG A 181 -24.33 -5.12 -19.38
CA ARG A 181 -24.39 -6.46 -20.03
C ARG A 181 -24.52 -6.50 -21.57
N GLY A 182 -23.58 -5.88 -22.30
CA GLY A 182 -23.49 -5.95 -23.76
C GLY A 182 -24.58 -5.21 -24.55
N CYS A 183 -25.27 -4.24 -23.97
CA CYS A 183 -26.40 -3.58 -24.61
C CYS A 183 -26.01 -2.22 -25.24
N ASP A 184 -26.74 -1.80 -26.29
CA ASP A 184 -26.50 -0.54 -27.04
C ASP A 184 -26.62 0.70 -26.13
N PRO A 185 -26.02 1.86 -26.52
CA PRO A 185 -26.29 3.18 -25.90
C PRO A 185 -27.77 3.38 -25.56
N GLY A 186 -28.15 3.43 -24.27
CA GLY A 186 -29.53 3.65 -23.81
C GLY A 186 -30.28 2.44 -23.22
N CYS A 187 -29.68 1.25 -23.16
CA CYS A 187 -30.33 0.06 -22.59
C CYS A 187 -30.47 0.04 -21.06
N SER A 188 -31.37 -0.85 -20.59
CA SER A 188 -31.61 -1.22 -19.19
C SER A 188 -30.31 -1.66 -18.49
N GLY A 189 -29.80 -0.76 -17.67
CA GLY A 189 -28.68 -0.92 -16.76
C GLY A 189 -28.72 0.24 -15.75
N CYS A 190 -27.65 0.47 -15.02
CA CYS A 190 -27.58 1.57 -14.05
C CYS A 190 -27.23 2.92 -14.71
N CYS A 191 -28.06 3.37 -15.65
CA CYS A 191 -27.87 4.61 -16.43
C CYS A 191 -28.99 5.65 -16.19
N SER A 192 -29.56 5.69 -14.99
CA SER A 192 -30.59 6.68 -14.64
C SER A 192 -30.09 8.12 -14.74
N ASP A 193 -31.00 9.07 -14.85
CA ASP A 193 -30.64 10.50 -14.91
C ASP A 193 -29.89 10.96 -13.65
N ALA A 194 -30.19 10.37 -12.49
CA ALA A 194 -29.48 10.67 -11.25
C ALA A 194 -28.00 10.25 -11.33
N ILE A 195 -27.74 9.03 -11.81
CA ILE A 195 -26.37 8.52 -12.00
C ILE A 195 -25.65 9.36 -13.06
N ARG A 196 -26.28 9.60 -14.21
CA ARG A 196 -25.70 10.41 -15.30
C ARG A 196 -25.36 11.82 -14.83
N ARG A 197 -26.23 12.50 -14.06
CA ARG A 197 -25.91 13.83 -13.48
C ARG A 197 -24.67 13.80 -12.60
N LYS A 198 -24.53 12.81 -11.73
CA LYS A 198 -23.33 12.67 -10.86
C LYS A 198 -22.08 12.43 -11.70
N LEU A 199 -22.14 11.54 -12.67
CA LEU A 199 -21.01 11.26 -13.55
C LEU A 199 -20.63 12.51 -14.37
N THR A 200 -21.61 13.25 -14.92
CA THR A 200 -21.37 14.52 -15.63
C THR A 200 -20.65 15.52 -14.74
N ARG A 201 -21.10 15.68 -13.49
CA ARG A 201 -20.44 16.52 -12.49
C ARG A 201 -19.00 16.07 -12.23
N MET A 202 -18.77 14.77 -12.01
CA MET A 202 -17.41 14.23 -11.81
C MET A 202 -16.48 14.52 -13.00
N VAL A 203 -16.99 14.50 -14.22
CA VAL A 203 -16.17 14.67 -15.43
C VAL A 203 -15.93 16.13 -15.78
N PHE A 204 -16.96 16.97 -15.73
CA PHE A 204 -16.93 18.31 -16.31
C PHE A 204 -16.92 19.43 -15.28
N GLU A 205 -17.45 19.21 -14.08
CA GLU A 205 -17.55 20.27 -13.07
C GLU A 205 -16.16 20.59 -12.48
N LYS A 206 -15.93 21.88 -12.26
CA LYS A 206 -14.73 22.42 -11.61
C LYS A 206 -15.15 23.18 -10.36
N THR A 207 -14.41 23.01 -9.27
CA THR A 207 -14.63 23.74 -8.01
C THR A 207 -13.85 25.06 -7.96
N GLY A 208 -13.05 25.35 -9.00
CA GLY A 208 -12.31 26.60 -9.15
C GLY A 208 -11.53 26.62 -10.47
N PRO A 209 -10.75 27.68 -10.74
CA PRO A 209 -10.08 27.87 -12.04
C PRO A 209 -9.16 26.70 -12.43
N CYS A 210 -8.55 26.03 -11.43
CA CYS A 210 -7.57 24.97 -11.66
C CYS A 210 -8.00 23.60 -11.10
N CYS A 211 -9.11 23.51 -10.36
CA CYS A 211 -9.46 22.32 -9.59
C CYS A 211 -10.71 21.65 -10.15
N TRP A 212 -10.57 20.38 -10.53
CA TRP A 212 -11.71 19.52 -10.89
C TRP A 212 -12.54 19.18 -9.65
N PHE A 213 -13.85 19.08 -9.81
CA PHE A 213 -14.75 18.62 -8.75
C PHE A 213 -14.34 17.24 -8.22
N GLU A 214 -14.11 16.29 -9.13
CA GLU A 214 -13.52 15.01 -8.79
C GLU A 214 -11.99 15.15 -8.81
N PRO A 215 -11.29 15.09 -7.66
CA PRO A 215 -9.84 15.30 -7.62
C PRO A 215 -9.07 14.16 -8.29
N ASN A 216 -9.58 12.93 -8.23
CA ASN A 216 -8.87 11.76 -8.73
C ASN A 216 -9.02 11.62 -10.25
N SER A 217 -7.89 11.72 -10.98
CA SER A 217 -7.89 11.64 -12.45
C SER A 217 -8.37 10.29 -13.00
N LYS A 218 -8.11 9.18 -12.30
CA LYS A 218 -8.62 7.86 -12.68
C LYS A 218 -10.14 7.79 -12.55
N ALA A 219 -10.69 8.29 -11.45
CA ALA A 219 -12.14 8.37 -11.25
C ALA A 219 -12.81 9.19 -12.35
N ARG A 220 -12.26 10.37 -12.69
CA ARG A 220 -12.76 11.19 -13.82
C ARG A 220 -12.74 10.46 -15.15
N ARG A 221 -11.62 9.79 -15.47
CA ARG A 221 -11.47 9.05 -16.73
C ARG A 221 -12.48 7.92 -16.84
N LEU A 222 -12.67 7.14 -15.76
CA LEU A 222 -13.66 6.07 -15.73
C LEU A 222 -15.09 6.63 -15.79
N ALA A 223 -15.37 7.75 -15.12
CA ALA A 223 -16.69 8.37 -15.14
C ALA A 223 -17.07 8.83 -16.55
N ARG A 224 -16.10 9.31 -17.34
CA ARG A 224 -16.29 9.62 -18.75
C ARG A 224 -16.67 8.37 -19.56
N LEU A 225 -15.97 7.26 -19.36
CA LEU A 225 -16.31 5.99 -20.03
C LEU A 225 -17.70 5.49 -19.64
N ALA A 226 -18.08 5.65 -18.36
CA ALA A 226 -19.42 5.30 -17.88
C ALA A 226 -20.51 6.20 -18.49
N LEU A 227 -20.25 7.52 -18.63
CA LEU A 227 -21.15 8.44 -19.33
C LEU A 227 -21.31 8.08 -20.79
N ASP A 228 -20.20 7.87 -21.51
CA ASP A 228 -20.21 7.52 -22.93
C ASP A 228 -21.01 6.22 -23.13
N ALA A 229 -20.85 5.26 -22.23
CA ALA A 229 -21.67 4.06 -22.19
C ALA A 229 -23.15 4.43 -21.95
N CYS A 230 -23.48 5.26 -20.97
CA CYS A 230 -24.86 5.68 -20.71
C CYS A 230 -25.48 6.64 -21.76
N GLY A 231 -24.89 6.80 -22.95
CA GLY A 231 -25.42 7.65 -24.02
C GLY A 231 -24.99 9.11 -23.91
N GLY A 232 -23.95 9.40 -23.13
CA GLY A 232 -23.37 10.73 -22.97
C GLY A 232 -23.97 11.55 -21.83
N PRO A 233 -23.50 12.80 -21.65
CA PRO A 233 -24.09 13.72 -20.70
C PRO A 233 -25.57 13.98 -21.05
N LEU A 234 -26.38 14.25 -20.03
CA LEU A 234 -27.70 14.82 -20.27
C LEU A 234 -27.54 16.24 -20.83
N ASP A 235 -28.52 16.71 -21.61
CA ASP A 235 -28.51 18.06 -22.22
C ASP A 235 -28.03 19.12 -21.21
N PRO A 236 -27.22 20.11 -21.62
CA PRO A 236 -26.57 21.05 -20.70
C PRO A 236 -27.59 21.82 -19.82
N ALA A 237 -28.81 22.03 -20.32
CA ALA A 237 -29.93 22.60 -19.55
C ALA A 237 -30.35 21.75 -18.33
N SER A 238 -30.11 20.44 -18.37
CA SER A 238 -30.50 19.48 -17.33
C SER A 238 -29.39 19.15 -16.32
N CYS A 239 -28.12 19.41 -16.66
CA CYS A 239 -26.99 19.20 -15.75
C CYS A 239 -26.65 20.43 -14.91
N GLY A 240 -27.23 21.59 -15.22
CA GLY A 240 -26.93 22.86 -14.55
C GLY A 240 -25.49 23.34 -14.76
N CYS A 241 -24.76 22.70 -15.67
CA CYS A 241 -23.43 23.09 -16.06
C CYS A 241 -23.60 24.32 -16.96
N VAL A 242 -23.29 25.50 -16.44
CA VAL A 242 -23.19 26.70 -17.28
C VAL A 242 -22.09 26.42 -18.29
N THR A 243 -22.48 26.15 -19.54
CA THR A 243 -21.55 26.21 -20.64
C THR A 243 -21.20 27.68 -20.81
N GLU A 244 -20.15 28.15 -20.15
CA GLU A 244 -19.48 29.40 -20.54
C GLU A 244 -18.91 29.16 -21.95
N THR A 245 -19.77 29.25 -22.96
CA THR A 245 -19.37 29.24 -24.37
C THR A 245 -18.83 30.58 -24.84
N GLU A 246 -18.83 31.61 -23.98
CA GLU A 246 -18.12 32.85 -24.24
C GLU A 246 -16.68 32.72 -23.74
N PHE A 247 -15.87 31.94 -24.45
CA PHE A 247 -14.58 32.53 -24.77
C PHE A 247 -14.87 33.43 -25.96
N PRO A 248 -14.77 34.76 -25.84
CA PRO A 248 -14.71 35.61 -27.01
C PRO A 248 -13.56 35.04 -27.83
N ILE A 249 -13.89 34.39 -28.94
CA ILE A 249 -12.92 34.20 -30.00
C ILE A 249 -12.70 35.64 -30.43
N GLU A 250 -11.65 36.28 -29.91
CA GLU A 250 -11.15 37.54 -30.44
C GLU A 250 -10.86 37.24 -31.90
N THR A 251 -11.84 37.50 -32.76
CA THR A 251 -11.61 37.54 -34.19
C THR A 251 -10.49 38.55 -34.37
N PRO A 252 -9.38 38.17 -35.02
CA PRO A 252 -8.26 39.08 -35.19
C PRO A 252 -8.79 40.38 -35.79
N PRO A 253 -8.34 41.55 -35.31
CA PRO A 253 -8.81 42.83 -35.82
C PRO A 253 -8.69 42.83 -37.34
N SER A 254 -9.74 43.29 -38.02
CA SER A 254 -9.89 43.21 -39.49
C SER A 254 -8.72 43.83 -40.25
N GLU A 255 -7.98 44.74 -39.62
CA GLU A 255 -6.75 45.35 -40.17
C GLU A 255 -5.65 44.30 -40.41
N LEU A 256 -5.50 43.33 -39.50
CA LEU A 256 -4.49 42.27 -39.59
C LEU A 256 -4.80 41.29 -40.73
N VAL A 257 -6.08 41.04 -41.00
CA VAL A 257 -6.53 40.21 -42.11
C VAL A 257 -6.27 40.92 -43.45
N LEU A 258 -6.52 42.22 -43.53
CA LEU A 258 -6.25 43.00 -44.75
C LEU A 258 -4.75 43.14 -45.04
N GLN A 259 -3.93 43.25 -44.00
CA GLN A 259 -2.48 43.36 -44.16
C GLN A 259 -1.86 42.07 -44.72
N ILE A 260 -2.29 40.91 -44.22
CA ILE A 260 -1.88 39.59 -44.73
C ILE A 260 -2.33 39.39 -46.19
N LEU A 261 -3.52 39.88 -46.55
CA LEU A 261 -4.03 39.79 -47.92
C LEU A 261 -3.37 40.78 -48.90
N SER A 262 -2.65 41.78 -48.40
CA SER A 262 -1.95 42.77 -49.22
C SER A 262 -0.47 42.46 -49.46
N GLU A 263 0.12 41.56 -48.66
CA GLU A 263 1.53 41.17 -48.72
C GLU A 263 1.79 39.84 -49.47
N GLY A 264 0.73 39.17 -49.97
CA GLY A 264 0.82 37.95 -50.79
C GLY A 264 0.40 38.19 -52.23
#